data_AF-A0A2M7SQ56-F1
#
_entry.id   AF-A0A2M7SQ56-F1
#
_cell.length_a   1.000
_cell.length_b   1.000
_cell.length_c   1.000
_cell.angle_alpha   90.00
_cell.angle_beta   90.00
_cell.angle_gamma   90.00
#
_symmetry.space_group_name_H-M   'P 1'
#
loop_
_entity.id
_entity.type
_entity.pdbx_description
1 polymer ?
#
loop_
_entity_poly.entity_id
_entity_poly.type
_entity_poly.pdbx_seq_one_letter_code
_entity_poly.pdbx_strand_id
1 'polypeptide(L)'
;GPAASGKTTLGHRLAEALGYLFFDTGVMYRAVTWLALKGGVDVNDEIGVTALAESVLIDVRPPSKADGRTCDVVVGLTDITWETRRPEVDANVSQVSAYKGVRQALASQQRRIGLRGRVVMVGRDIGTVVLPEADLKIYLDASAEQRARRRYDEIIARGGKADYKEILAGVRK
;
A
#
# COMPACT_ATOMS: atom_id res chain seq x y z
N GLY A 1 7.65 5.30 8.96
CA GLY A 1 8.78 5.90 8.20
C GLY A 1 8.32 6.48 6.88
N PRO A 2 8.95 7.56 6.38
CA PRO A 2 8.49 8.33 5.21
C PRO A 2 8.56 7.55 3.88
N ALA A 3 7.89 8.02 2.84
CA ALA A 3 7.97 7.43 1.50
C ALA A 3 9.43 7.40 0.99
N ALA A 4 9.77 6.41 0.15
CA ALA A 4 11.12 6.21 -0.39
C ALA A 4 12.25 5.98 0.66
N SER A 5 11.93 5.69 1.92
CA SER A 5 12.96 5.30 2.92
C SER A 5 13.45 3.85 2.81
N GLY A 6 12.90 3.04 1.88
CA GLY A 6 13.30 1.65 1.68
C GLY A 6 12.52 0.59 2.46
N LYS A 7 11.42 0.97 3.12
CA LYS A 7 10.58 0.07 3.93
C LYS A 7 10.11 -1.16 3.17
N THR A 8 9.63 -1.00 1.94
CA THR A 8 9.11 -2.11 1.12
C THR A 8 10.22 -3.12 0.83
N THR A 9 11.42 -2.67 0.47
CA THR A 9 12.57 -3.57 0.24
C THR A 9 13.00 -4.30 1.50
N LEU A 10 13.13 -3.59 2.63
CA LEU A 10 13.50 -4.19 3.91
C LEU A 10 12.44 -5.20 4.37
N GLY A 11 11.17 -4.78 4.35
CA GLY A 11 10.04 -5.59 4.80
C GLY A 11 9.87 -6.84 3.95
N HIS A 12 10.05 -6.75 2.63
CA HIS A 12 9.98 -7.92 1.75
C HIS A 12 11.07 -8.94 2.09
N ARG A 13 12.32 -8.49 2.20
CA ARG A 13 13.45 -9.38 2.56
C ARG A 13 13.28 -9.98 3.95
N LEU A 14 12.77 -9.22 4.90
CA LEU A 14 12.49 -9.72 6.25
C LEU A 14 11.38 -10.77 6.23
N ALA A 15 10.30 -10.54 5.47
CA ALA A 15 9.22 -11.50 5.31
C ALA A 15 9.71 -12.81 4.70
N GLU A 16 10.53 -12.72 3.65
CA GLU A 16 11.16 -13.86 2.99
C GLU A 16 12.06 -14.65 3.94
N ALA A 17 12.94 -13.96 4.68
CA ALA A 17 13.85 -14.59 5.64
C ALA A 17 13.11 -15.30 6.80
N LEU A 18 11.94 -14.80 7.19
CA LEU A 18 11.11 -15.37 8.26
C LEU A 18 10.06 -16.38 7.77
N GLY A 19 9.85 -16.49 6.45
CA GLY A 19 8.73 -17.25 5.88
C GLY A 19 7.36 -16.66 6.25
N TYR A 20 7.29 -15.34 6.41
CA TYR A 20 6.08 -14.59 6.80
C TYR A 20 5.39 -13.99 5.59
N LEU A 21 4.09 -13.68 5.72
CA LEU A 21 3.36 -12.89 4.74
C LEU A 21 3.98 -11.49 4.65
N PHE A 22 4.41 -11.09 3.46
CA PHE A 22 4.70 -9.69 3.18
C PHE A 22 3.39 -8.94 2.90
N PHE A 23 3.11 -7.90 3.68
CA PHE A 23 1.88 -7.11 3.53
C PHE A 23 2.17 -5.61 3.48
N ASP A 24 2.28 -5.06 2.27
CA ASP A 24 2.24 -3.62 2.04
C ASP A 24 0.80 -3.12 2.12
N THR A 25 0.45 -2.30 3.12
CA THR A 25 -0.94 -1.86 3.28
C THR A 25 -1.45 -1.00 2.12
N GLY A 26 -0.54 -0.48 1.29
CA GLY A 26 -0.85 0.20 0.04
C GLY A 26 -1.71 -0.63 -0.92
N VAL A 27 -1.62 -1.98 -0.90
CA VAL A 27 -2.41 -2.82 -1.83
C VAL A 27 -3.90 -2.71 -1.56
N MET A 28 -4.31 -2.48 -0.31
CA MET A 28 -5.73 -2.38 0.05
C MET A 28 -6.34 -1.07 -0.45
N TYR A 29 -5.59 0.03 -0.42
CA TYR A 29 -6.04 1.29 -1.02
C TYR A 29 -6.21 1.13 -2.53
N ARG A 30 -5.26 0.45 -3.19
CA ARG A 30 -5.37 0.12 -4.62
C ARG A 30 -6.58 -0.75 -4.94
N ALA A 31 -6.89 -1.71 -4.08
CA ALA A 31 -8.09 -2.54 -4.22
C ALA A 31 -9.37 -1.71 -4.15
N VAL A 32 -9.50 -0.79 -3.18
CA VAL A 32 -10.64 0.15 -3.12
C VAL A 32 -10.71 1.03 -4.36
N THR A 33 -9.58 1.58 -4.81
CA THR A 33 -9.53 2.39 -6.04
C THR A 33 -10.00 1.60 -7.26
N TRP A 34 -9.54 0.36 -7.43
CA TRP A 34 -9.98 -0.49 -8.53
C TRP A 34 -11.48 -0.81 -8.45
N LEU A 35 -11.99 -1.11 -7.24
CA LEU A 35 -13.41 -1.36 -7.03
C LEU A 35 -14.26 -0.13 -7.38
N ALA A 36 -13.81 1.08 -7.03
CA ALA A 36 -14.48 2.32 -7.37
C ALA A 36 -14.55 2.50 -8.89
N LEU A 37 -13.40 2.38 -9.58
CA LEU A 37 -13.32 2.50 -11.03
C LEU A 37 -14.18 1.44 -11.74
N LYS A 38 -14.12 0.19 -11.29
CA LYS A 38 -14.92 -0.91 -11.86
C LYS A 38 -16.41 -0.73 -11.62
N GLY A 39 -16.79 -0.18 -10.47
CA GLY A 39 -18.18 0.05 -10.08
C GLY A 39 -18.77 1.37 -10.59
N GLY A 40 -17.98 2.20 -11.29
CA GLY A 40 -18.42 3.52 -11.74
C GLY A 40 -18.60 4.55 -10.62
N VAL A 41 -17.99 4.32 -9.45
CA VAL A 41 -17.94 5.30 -8.37
C VAL A 41 -16.83 6.31 -8.68
N ASP A 42 -17.17 7.60 -8.73
CA ASP A 42 -16.17 8.64 -8.92
C ASP A 42 -15.15 8.62 -7.77
N VAL A 43 -13.88 8.50 -8.11
CA VAL A 43 -12.78 8.49 -7.13
C VAL A 43 -12.63 9.81 -6.39
N ASN A 44 -13.26 10.88 -6.88
CA ASN A 44 -13.33 12.19 -6.23
C ASN A 44 -14.51 12.30 -5.24
N ASP A 45 -15.47 11.35 -5.26
CA ASP A 45 -16.56 11.27 -4.28
C ASP A 45 -16.08 10.59 -3.01
N GLU A 46 -15.63 11.38 -2.03
CA GLU A 46 -15.17 10.86 -0.74
C GLU A 46 -16.24 9.99 -0.03
N ILE A 47 -17.52 10.38 -0.12
CA ILE A 47 -18.60 9.68 0.56
C ILE A 47 -18.84 8.33 -0.11
N GLY A 48 -18.97 8.32 -1.44
CA GLY A 48 -19.17 7.10 -2.22
C GLY A 48 -17.99 6.12 -2.07
N VAL A 49 -16.76 6.61 -2.15
CA VAL A 49 -15.55 5.76 -1.99
C VAL A 49 -15.41 5.25 -0.57
N THR A 50 -15.77 6.05 0.45
CA THR A 50 -15.78 5.60 1.84
C THR A 50 -16.80 4.49 2.07
N ALA A 51 -18.05 4.69 1.62
CA ALA A 51 -19.10 3.68 1.73
C ALA A 51 -18.72 2.37 1.01
N LEU A 52 -18.03 2.48 -0.13
CA LEU A 52 -17.47 1.33 -0.83
C LEU A 52 -16.42 0.61 0.04
N ALA A 53 -15.46 1.34 0.62
CA ALA A 53 -14.42 0.76 1.47
C ALA A 53 -14.99 0.08 2.73
N GLU A 54 -16.09 0.58 3.27
CA GLU A 54 -16.79 0.01 4.44
C GLU A 54 -17.59 -1.25 4.10
N SER A 55 -18.16 -1.32 2.90
CA SER A 55 -19.03 -2.43 2.48
C SER A 55 -18.28 -3.64 1.94
N VAL A 56 -17.03 -3.48 1.48
CA VAL A 56 -16.25 -4.55 0.86
C VAL A 56 -15.28 -5.21 1.83
N LEU A 57 -15.27 -6.54 1.85
CA LEU A 57 -14.28 -7.31 2.59
C LEU A 57 -13.10 -7.64 1.68
N ILE A 58 -11.96 -6.99 1.94
CA ILE A 58 -10.70 -7.21 1.24
C ILE A 58 -9.83 -8.14 2.09
N ASP A 59 -9.24 -9.14 1.45
CA ASP A 59 -8.31 -10.06 2.07
C ASP A 59 -6.95 -10.02 1.39
N VAL A 60 -5.90 -10.12 2.19
CA VAL A 60 -4.52 -10.25 1.72
C VAL A 60 -3.94 -11.55 2.25
N ARG A 61 -3.42 -12.38 1.34
CA ARG A 61 -2.96 -13.74 1.63
C ARG A 61 -1.57 -13.99 1.05
N PRO A 62 -0.86 -15.03 1.51
CA PRO A 62 0.35 -15.49 0.85
C PRO A 62 0.11 -15.74 -0.64
N PRO A 63 1.11 -15.51 -1.50
CA PRO A 63 0.96 -15.67 -2.94
C PRO A 63 0.60 -17.12 -3.28
N SER A 64 -0.53 -17.34 -3.96
CA SER A 64 -0.96 -18.68 -4.41
C SER A 64 -0.41 -19.07 -5.78
N LYS A 65 0.16 -18.12 -6.52
CA LYS A 65 0.67 -18.30 -7.89
C LYS A 65 2.09 -17.78 -8.02
N ALA A 66 2.90 -18.44 -8.85
CA ALA A 66 4.28 -18.07 -9.16
C ALA A 66 4.36 -17.10 -10.36
N ASP A 67 3.64 -15.98 -10.29
CA ASP A 67 3.54 -14.98 -11.37
C ASP A 67 4.23 -13.65 -11.02
N GLY A 68 5.04 -13.62 -9.96
CA GLY A 68 5.73 -12.41 -9.48
C GLY A 68 4.88 -11.52 -8.57
N ARG A 69 3.69 -11.96 -8.15
CA ARG A 69 2.96 -11.33 -7.06
C ARG A 69 3.69 -11.54 -5.73
N THR A 70 3.58 -10.56 -4.84
CA THR A 70 4.14 -10.63 -3.48
C THR A 70 3.12 -11.18 -2.47
N CYS A 71 1.84 -11.10 -2.81
CA CYS A 71 0.69 -11.52 -2.02
C CYS A 71 -0.51 -11.65 -2.96
N ASP A 72 -1.51 -12.42 -2.56
CA ASP A 72 -2.83 -12.38 -3.19
C ASP A 72 -3.67 -11.25 -2.59
N VAL A 73 -4.38 -10.52 -3.44
CA VAL A 73 -5.40 -9.54 -3.03
C VAL A 73 -6.75 -10.04 -3.51
N VAL A 74 -7.63 -10.34 -2.55
CA VAL A 74 -8.91 -11.03 -2.81
C VAL A 74 -10.07 -10.20 -2.32
N VAL A 75 -11.13 -10.10 -3.11
CA VAL A 75 -12.42 -9.52 -2.72
C VAL A 75 -13.49 -10.59 -2.87
N GLY A 76 -14.07 -11.02 -1.76
CA GLY A 76 -14.93 -12.21 -1.72
C GLY A 76 -14.15 -13.45 -2.17
N LEU A 77 -14.47 -13.97 -3.36
CA LEU A 77 -13.80 -15.11 -4.00
C LEU A 77 -12.94 -14.71 -5.22
N THR A 78 -12.88 -13.42 -5.55
CA THR A 78 -12.19 -12.94 -6.75
C THR A 78 -10.77 -12.49 -6.41
N ASP A 79 -9.77 -13.12 -7.03
CA ASP A 79 -8.39 -12.65 -7.05
C ASP A 79 -8.31 -11.41 -7.97
N ILE A 80 -7.95 -10.27 -7.38
CA ILE A 80 -7.82 -8.96 -8.07
C ILE A 80 -6.38 -8.45 -8.05
N THR A 81 -5.42 -9.33 -7.80
CA THR A 81 -4.02 -8.96 -7.51
C THR A 81 -3.41 -8.09 -8.59
N TRP A 82 -3.62 -8.42 -9.86
CA TRP A 82 -3.03 -7.70 -10.99
C TRP A 82 -3.84 -6.47 -11.38
N GLU A 83 -5.15 -6.51 -11.16
CA GLU A 83 -6.09 -5.42 -11.34
C GLU A 83 -5.70 -4.21 -10.46
N THR A 84 -5.27 -4.46 -9.22
CA THR A 84 -4.78 -3.38 -8.32
C THR A 84 -3.52 -2.67 -8.85
N ARG A 85 -2.82 -3.25 -9.83
CA ARG A 85 -1.57 -2.72 -10.40
C ARG A 85 -1.76 -2.00 -11.74
N ARG A 86 -3.01 -1.90 -12.22
CA ARG A 86 -3.29 -1.20 -13.50
C ARG A 86 -2.90 0.28 -13.44
N PRO A 87 -2.52 0.90 -14.58
CA PRO A 87 -2.15 2.31 -14.63
C PRO A 87 -3.26 3.26 -14.14
N GLU A 88 -4.52 2.96 -14.45
CA GLU A 88 -5.69 3.69 -13.97
C GLU A 88 -5.82 3.69 -12.44
N VAL A 89 -5.40 2.61 -11.77
CA VAL A 89 -5.38 2.54 -10.31
C VAL A 89 -4.23 3.36 -9.75
N ASP A 90 -3.04 3.28 -10.37
CA ASP A 90 -1.86 4.07 -9.95
C ASP A 90 -2.13 5.58 -10.03
N ALA A 91 -2.84 6.02 -11.07
CA ALA A 91 -3.21 7.42 -11.25
C ALA A 91 -4.17 7.96 -10.17
N ASN A 92 -5.02 7.11 -9.61
CA ASN A 92 -6.12 7.53 -8.73
C ASN A 92 -5.93 7.15 -7.24
N VAL A 93 -5.03 6.21 -6.92
CA VAL A 93 -4.88 5.70 -5.55
C VAL A 93 -4.45 6.77 -4.54
N SER A 94 -3.70 7.79 -4.99
CA SER A 94 -3.28 8.88 -4.11
C SER A 94 -4.49 9.61 -3.53
N GLN A 95 -5.50 9.90 -4.35
CA GLN A 95 -6.74 10.56 -3.94
C GLN A 95 -7.51 9.69 -2.93
N VAL A 96 -7.75 8.43 -3.28
CA VAL A 96 -8.50 7.48 -2.44
C VAL A 96 -7.82 7.27 -1.07
N SER A 97 -6.49 7.21 -1.03
CA SER A 97 -5.73 7.06 0.22
C SER A 97 -5.74 8.30 1.13
N ALA A 98 -6.08 9.46 0.56
CA ALA A 98 -6.17 10.73 1.29
C ALA A 98 -7.48 10.86 2.09
N TYR A 99 -8.52 10.06 1.77
CA TYR A 99 -9.79 10.09 2.48
C TYR A 99 -9.72 9.46 3.87
N LYS A 100 -10.25 10.17 4.86
CA LYS A 100 -10.21 9.71 6.26
C LYS A 100 -11.09 8.48 6.46
N GLY A 101 -12.28 8.46 5.88
CA GLY A 101 -13.22 7.34 5.97
C GLY A 101 -12.61 6.05 5.42
N VAL A 102 -12.02 6.11 4.22
CA VAL A 102 -11.29 4.98 3.61
C VAL A 102 -10.17 4.48 4.53
N ARG A 103 -9.34 5.38 5.09
CA ARG A 103 -8.27 4.95 6.01
C ARG A 103 -8.81 4.24 7.24
N GLN A 104 -9.92 4.73 7.82
CA GLN A 104 -10.54 4.12 9.00
C GLN A 104 -11.13 2.74 8.68
N ALA A 105 -11.87 2.61 7.58
CA ALA A 105 -12.44 1.34 7.13
C ALA A 105 -11.34 0.29 6.90
N LEU A 106 -10.27 0.68 6.21
CA LEU A 106 -9.17 -0.23 5.91
C LEU A 106 -8.30 -0.54 7.12
N ALA A 107 -8.12 0.36 8.09
CA ALA A 107 -7.32 0.09 9.29
C ALA A 107 -7.85 -1.13 10.08
N SER A 108 -9.17 -1.23 10.24
CA SER A 108 -9.81 -2.37 10.89
C SER A 108 -9.55 -3.68 10.15
N GLN A 109 -9.61 -3.67 8.81
CA GLN A 109 -9.33 -4.84 7.99
C GLN A 109 -7.84 -5.22 7.98
N GLN A 110 -6.94 -4.23 7.93
CA GLN A 110 -5.49 -4.42 8.02
C GLN A 110 -5.12 -5.06 9.36
N ARG A 111 -5.72 -4.59 10.47
CA ARG A 111 -5.55 -5.18 11.80
C ARG A 111 -6.02 -6.63 11.84
N ARG A 112 -7.21 -6.93 11.29
CA ARG A 112 -7.73 -8.31 11.18
C ARG A 112 -6.78 -9.24 10.44
N ILE A 113 -6.18 -8.78 9.35
CA ILE A 113 -5.18 -9.56 8.59
C ILE A 113 -3.89 -9.70 9.42
N GLY A 114 -3.45 -8.62 10.06
CA GLY A 114 -2.26 -8.57 10.91
C GLY A 114 -2.30 -9.55 12.07
N LEU A 115 -3.45 -9.67 12.73
CA LEU A 115 -3.67 -10.55 13.88
C LEU A 115 -3.69 -12.05 13.54
N ARG A 116 -3.62 -12.42 12.25
CA ARG A 116 -3.36 -13.82 11.85
C ARG A 116 -1.95 -14.28 12.22
N GLY A 117 -1.06 -13.34 12.55
CA GLY A 117 0.33 -13.60 12.85
C GLY A 117 1.15 -13.95 11.60
N ARG A 118 2.45 -14.18 11.81
CA ARG A 118 3.42 -14.50 10.73
C ARG A 118 3.33 -13.53 9.54
N VAL A 119 3.38 -12.24 9.84
CA VAL A 119 3.24 -11.17 8.85
C VAL A 119 4.25 -10.06 9.10
N VAL A 120 4.81 -9.53 8.02
CA VAL A 120 5.60 -8.29 8.03
C VAL A 120 4.78 -7.23 7.33
N MET A 121 4.26 -6.28 8.12
CA MET A 121 3.42 -5.21 7.61
C MET A 121 4.23 -3.94 7.34
N VAL A 122 4.04 -3.37 6.15
CA VAL A 122 4.68 -2.11 5.73
C VAL A 122 3.63 -1.05 5.48
N GLY A 123 3.83 0.13 6.06
CA GLY A 123 2.97 1.30 5.86
C GLY A 123 3.49 2.51 6.63
N ARG A 124 2.66 3.56 6.75
CA ARG A 124 3.01 4.79 7.48
C ARG A 124 2.76 4.65 8.99
N ASP A 125 1.55 4.23 9.36
CA ASP A 125 1.04 4.28 10.74
C ASP A 125 0.73 2.89 11.32
N ILE A 126 1.49 1.87 10.88
CA ILE A 126 1.22 0.48 11.25
C ILE A 126 1.38 0.26 12.75
N GLY A 127 2.56 0.56 13.30
CA GLY A 127 2.88 0.29 14.72
C GLY A 127 2.24 1.26 15.73
N THR A 128 1.55 2.31 15.26
CA THR A 128 0.93 3.35 16.10
C THR A 128 -0.60 3.33 16.04
N VAL A 129 -1.19 2.98 14.89
CA VAL A 129 -2.65 2.99 14.69
C VAL A 129 -3.20 1.60 14.40
N VAL A 130 -2.59 0.86 13.46
CA VAL A 130 -3.16 -0.39 12.95
C VAL A 130 -2.90 -1.57 13.90
N LEU A 131 -1.65 -1.75 14.32
CA LEU A 131 -1.17 -2.78 15.23
C LEU A 131 -0.27 -2.16 16.33
N PRO A 132 -0.85 -1.43 17.30
CA PRO A 132 -0.11 -0.96 18.47
C PRO A 132 0.49 -2.11 19.31
N GLU A 133 -0.03 -3.32 19.20
CA GLU A 133 0.42 -4.52 19.90
C GLU A 133 1.46 -5.35 19.13
N ALA A 134 1.96 -4.88 17.98
CA ALA A 134 2.94 -5.63 17.20
C ALA A 134 4.20 -5.98 18.02
N ASP A 135 4.65 -7.24 17.92
CA ASP A 135 5.82 -7.76 18.64
C ASP A 135 7.10 -6.96 18.39
N LEU A 136 7.26 -6.48 17.15
CA LEU A 136 8.38 -5.66 16.71
C LEU A 136 7.89 -4.49 15.85
N LYS A 137 8.36 -3.28 16.18
CA LYS A 137 8.07 -2.06 15.44
C LYS A 137 9.37 -1.45 14.95
N ILE A 138 9.48 -1.29 13.63
CA ILE A 138 10.66 -0.68 12.99
C ILE A 138 10.25 0.63 12.34
N TYR A 139 10.88 1.73 12.75
CA TYR A 139 10.77 3.00 12.04
C TYR A 139 12.02 3.22 11.19
N LEU A 140 11.87 3.03 9.87
CA LEU A 140 12.96 3.27 8.93
C LEU A 140 12.90 4.70 8.38
N ASP A 141 13.98 5.44 8.62
CA ASP A 141 14.18 6.81 8.17
C ASP A 141 15.33 6.94 7.17
N ALA A 142 15.32 8.01 6.39
CA ALA A 142 16.37 8.36 5.43
C ALA A 142 16.35 9.87 5.14
N SER A 143 17.52 10.44 4.82
CA SER A 143 17.62 11.86 4.48
C SER A 143 16.73 12.22 3.29
N ALA A 144 16.26 13.46 3.22
CA ALA A 144 15.39 13.92 2.14
C ALA A 144 16.06 13.74 0.76
N GLU A 145 17.36 13.95 0.68
CA GLU A 145 18.19 13.78 -0.52
C GLU A 145 18.19 12.31 -0.98
N GLN A 146 18.37 11.36 -0.05
CA GLN A 146 18.34 9.94 -0.38
C GLN A 146 16.96 9.48 -0.83
N ARG A 147 15.90 9.96 -0.16
CA ARG A 147 14.51 9.68 -0.54
C ARG A 147 14.20 10.24 -1.93
N ALA A 148 14.65 11.46 -2.22
CA ALA A 148 14.46 12.10 -3.53
C ALA A 148 15.23 11.37 -4.63
N ARG A 149 16.48 10.99 -4.37
CA ARG A 149 17.32 10.24 -5.32
C ARG A 149 16.71 8.90 -5.66
N ARG A 150 16.27 8.15 -4.65
CA ARG A 150 15.60 6.87 -4.85
C ARG A 150 14.33 7.01 -5.67
N ARG A 151 13.51 8.02 -5.40
CA ARG A 151 12.28 8.29 -6.16
C ARG A 151 12.59 8.66 -7.62
N TYR A 152 13.62 9.46 -7.84
CA TYR A 152 14.12 9.78 -9.18
C TYR A 152 14.52 8.51 -9.93
N ASP A 153 15.37 7.67 -9.33
CA ASP A 153 15.86 6.43 -9.92
C ASP A 153 14.70 5.46 -10.24
N GLU A 154 13.70 5.36 -9.36
CA GLU A 154 12.48 4.55 -9.58
C GLU A 154 11.67 5.03 -10.80
N ILE A 155 11.60 6.34 -11.06
CA ILE A 155 10.88 6.88 -12.22
C ILE A 155 11.67 6.63 -13.51
N ILE A 156 12.98 6.87 -13.50
CA ILE A 156 13.85 6.62 -14.65
C ILE A 156 13.87 5.14 -15.02
N ALA A 157 13.96 4.24 -14.03
CA ALA A 157 13.93 2.79 -14.25
C ALA A 157 12.63 2.29 -14.89
N ARG A 158 11.52 3.05 -14.75
CA ARG A 158 10.23 2.77 -15.39
C ARG A 158 10.08 3.43 -16.77
N GLY A 159 11.14 4.05 -17.29
CA GLY A 159 11.13 4.79 -18.56
C GLY A 159 10.45 6.16 -18.47
N GLY A 160 10.17 6.65 -17.26
CA GLY A 160 9.59 7.98 -17.06
C GLY A 160 10.63 9.10 -17.14
N LYS A 161 10.15 10.34 -17.19
CA LYS A 161 10.97 11.55 -17.03
C LYS A 161 10.77 12.08 -15.61
N ALA A 162 11.85 12.51 -14.95
CA ALA A 162 11.84 13.03 -13.59
C ALA A 162 12.78 14.23 -13.46
N ASP A 163 12.40 15.21 -12.63
CA ASP A 163 13.30 16.28 -12.17
C ASP A 163 13.64 16.06 -10.69
N TYR A 164 14.93 15.86 -10.41
CA TYR A 164 15.41 15.66 -9.04
C TYR A 164 15.10 16.85 -8.11
N LYS A 165 15.20 18.09 -8.59
CA LYS A 165 14.94 19.29 -7.78
C LYS A 165 13.48 19.40 -7.39
N GLU A 166 12.57 19.15 -8.32
CA GLU A 166 11.12 19.12 -8.03
C GLU A 166 10.77 18.02 -7.04
N ILE A 167 11.32 16.82 -7.23
CA ILE A 167 11.14 15.70 -6.32
C ILE A 167 11.69 16.03 -4.93
N LEU A 168 12.91 16.58 -4.83
CA LEU A 168 13.51 16.97 -3.55
C LEU A 168 12.66 18.00 -2.81
N ALA A 169 12.13 19.01 -3.52
CA ALA A 169 11.23 20.00 -2.94
C ALA A 169 9.94 19.34 -2.41
N GLY A 170 9.35 18.42 -3.16
CA GLY A 170 8.16 17.68 -2.73
C GLY A 170 8.40 16.73 -1.55
N VAL A 171 9.61 16.17 -1.44
CA VAL A 171 10.00 15.22 -0.37
C VAL A 171 10.36 15.94 0.95
N ARG A 172 10.69 17.24 0.89
CA ARG A 172 11.00 18.11 2.03
C ARG A 172 9.77 18.81 2.62
N LYS A 173 8.69 18.96 1.85
CA LYS A 173 7.38 19.39 2.36
C LYS A 173 6.74 18.29 3.20
#